data_AF-A0A9X4P768-F1
#
_entry.id   AF-A0A9X4P768-F1
#
_cell.length_a   1.000
_cell.length_b   1.000
_cell.length_c   1.000
_cell.angle_alpha   90.00
_cell.angle_beta   90.00
_cell.angle_gamma   90.00
#
_symmetry.space_group_name_H-M   'P 1'
#
loop_
_entity.id
_entity.type
_entity.pdbx_description
1 polymer ?
#
loop_
_entity_poly.entity_id
_entity_poly.type
_entity_poly.pdbx_seq_one_letter_code
_entity_poly.pdbx_strand_id
1 'polypeptide(L)' 'PASMQRQSAYLQHPVFHRYHSETDMMRYLKKLEVKDLSLNRAMIPLGSCTMKLNAAAEMMCLSMPEFAGLHPF' A
#
# COMPACT_ATOMS: atom_id res chain seq x y z
N PRO A 1 -1.12 29.86 -13.84
CA PRO A 1 -2.03 30.94 -14.32
C PRO A 1 -3.46 30.71 -13.83
N ALA A 2 -4.27 31.76 -13.69
CA ALA A 2 -5.68 31.62 -13.28
C ALA A 2 -6.47 30.69 -14.23
N SER A 3 -6.11 30.66 -15.51
CA SER A 3 -6.69 29.77 -16.53
C SER A 3 -6.38 28.28 -16.35
N MET A 4 -5.43 27.91 -15.49
CA MET A 4 -5.06 26.51 -15.22
C MET A 4 -5.49 26.04 -13.82
N GLN A 5 -6.22 26.86 -13.07
CA GLN A 5 -6.70 26.44 -11.75
C GLN A 5 -7.80 25.39 -11.91
N ARG A 6 -7.64 24.27 -11.21
CA ARG A 6 -8.67 23.22 -11.15
C ARG A 6 -9.89 23.76 -10.42
N GLN A 7 -11.05 23.69 -11.07
CA GLN A 7 -12.34 24.07 -10.48
C GLN A 7 -13.22 22.87 -10.10
N SER A 8 -12.90 21.68 -10.61
CA SER A 8 -13.69 20.47 -10.35
C SER A 8 -13.42 19.88 -8.97
N ALA A 9 -14.50 19.48 -8.29
CA ALA A 9 -14.42 18.70 -7.06
C ALA A 9 -13.80 17.31 -7.31
N TYR A 10 -13.14 16.74 -6.30
CA TYR A 10 -12.44 15.45 -6.39
C TYR A 10 -12.57 14.66 -5.09
N LEU A 11 -12.27 13.36 -5.17
CA LEU A 11 -12.35 12.43 -4.03
C LEU A 11 -13.73 12.43 -3.34
N GLN A 12 -14.80 12.69 -4.09
CA GLN A 12 -16.16 12.83 -3.56
C GLN A 12 -16.75 11.51 -3.02
N HIS A 13 -16.13 10.37 -3.33
CA HIS A 13 -16.59 9.09 -2.82
C HIS A 13 -16.41 9.02 -1.29
N PRO A 14 -17.40 8.51 -0.52
CA PRO A 14 -17.35 8.50 0.94
C PRO A 14 -16.10 7.82 1.54
N VAL A 15 -15.46 6.90 0.82
CA VAL A 15 -14.23 6.22 1.28
C VAL A 15 -13.12 7.22 1.63
N PHE A 16 -13.02 8.34 0.91
CA PHE A 16 -11.99 9.35 1.13
C PHE A 16 -12.30 10.28 2.31
N HIS A 17 -13.50 10.17 2.88
CA HIS A 17 -13.99 11.04 3.96
C HIS A 17 -14.29 10.28 5.27
N ARG A 18 -14.14 8.96 5.29
CA ARG A 18 -14.52 8.10 6.44
C ARG A 18 -13.37 7.77 7.39
N TYR A 19 -12.12 7.79 6.92
CA TYR A 19 -10.96 7.28 7.66
C TYR A 19 -9.86 8.34 7.75
N HIS A 20 -10.04 9.35 8.60
CA HIS A 20 -9.07 10.44 8.77
C HIS A 20 -8.18 10.30 10.01
N SER A 21 -8.60 9.50 11.01
CA SER A 21 -7.74 9.17 12.14
C SER A 21 -6.82 8.01 11.78
N GLU A 22 -5.63 7.99 12.36
CA GLU A 22 -4.68 6.89 12.20
C GLU A 22 -5.33 5.55 12.61
N THR A 23 -6.06 5.55 13.73
CA THR A 23 -6.74 4.34 14.21
C THR A 23 -7.81 3.83 13.24
N ASP A 24 -8.61 4.72 12.65
CA ASP A 24 -9.64 4.33 11.69
C ASP A 24 -9.03 3.84 10.38
N MET A 25 -7.94 4.47 9.93
CA MET A 25 -7.18 4.02 8.77
C MET A 25 -6.56 2.64 9.01
N MET A 26 -5.92 2.41 10.16
CA MET A 26 -5.33 1.11 10.51
C MET A 26 -6.38 0.00 10.57
N ARG A 27 -7.57 0.28 11.13
CA ARG A 27 -8.70 -0.66 11.12
C ARG A 27 -9.20 -0.94 9.70
N TYR A 28 -9.29 0.09 8.86
CA TYR A 28 -9.73 -0.06 7.47
C TYR A 28 -8.75 -0.93 6.67
N LEU A 29 -7.45 -0.67 6.76
CA LEU A 29 -6.41 -1.46 6.11
C LEU A 29 -6.45 -2.92 6.58
N LYS A 30 -6.55 -3.16 7.89
CA LYS A 30 -6.64 -4.52 8.43
C LYS A 30 -7.88 -5.26 7.96
N LYS A 31 -9.03 -4.57 7.88
CA LYS A 31 -10.29 -5.14 7.38
C LYS A 31 -10.16 -5.61 5.93
N LEU A 32 -9.41 -4.90 5.10
CA LEU A 32 -9.16 -5.31 3.71
C LEU A 32 -8.17 -6.47 3.65
N GLU A 33 -7.03 -6.36 4.34
CA GLU A 33 -6.00 -7.41 4.42
C GLU A 33 -6.59 -8.77 4.84
N VAL A 34 -7.54 -8.76 5.79
CA VAL A 34 -8.14 -10.00 6.30
C VAL A 34 -8.93 -10.76 5.24
N LYS A 35 -9.45 -10.08 4.22
CA LYS A 35 -10.22 -10.72 3.13
C LYS A 35 -9.33 -11.48 2.15
N ASP A 36 -8.02 -11.21 2.15
CA ASP A 36 -7.10 -11.75 1.15
C ASP A 36 -6.29 -12.91 1.73
N LEU A 37 -6.22 -14.02 1.00
CA LEU A 37 -5.32 -15.12 1.34
C LEU A 37 -3.90 -14.76 0.87
N SER A 38 -2.94 -14.78 1.79
CA SER A 38 -1.54 -14.48 1.48
C SER A 38 -0.59 -15.52 2.12
N LEU A 39 0.71 -15.41 1.81
CA LEU A 39 1.73 -16.38 2.23
C LEU A 39 1.94 -16.45 3.76
N ASN A 40 1.45 -15.47 4.52
CA ASN A 40 1.48 -15.52 5.98
C ASN A 40 0.42 -16.48 6.58
N ARG A 41 -0.51 -16.98 5.76
CA ARG A 41 -1.63 -17.84 6.19
C ARG A 41 -1.50 -19.27 5.66
N ALA A 42 -1.12 -19.43 4.41
CA ALA A 42 -1.02 -20.74 3.77
C ALA A 42 -0.05 -20.74 2.60
N MET A 43 0.35 -21.93 2.18
CA MET A 43 1.02 -22.14 0.90
C MET A 43 0.08 -21.75 -0.25
N ILE A 44 0.61 -21.03 -1.24
CA ILE A 44 -0.09 -20.67 -2.48
C ILE A 44 0.64 -21.33 -3.67
N PRO A 45 0.28 -22.57 -4.06
CA PRO A 45 1.03 -23.36 -5.04
C PRO A 45 0.65 -23.03 -6.48
N LEU A 46 0.84 -21.78 -6.89
CA LEU A 46 0.60 -21.35 -8.27
C LEU A 46 1.78 -21.76 -9.17
N GLY A 47 1.52 -22.67 -10.10
CA GLY A 47 2.49 -23.11 -11.10
C GLY A 47 3.06 -21.93 -11.88
N SER A 48 4.37 -21.93 -12.13
CA SER A 48 5.12 -20.87 -12.82
C SER A 48 5.25 -19.52 -12.07
N CYS A 49 4.57 -19.30 -10.95
CA CYS A 49 4.67 -18.04 -10.19
C CYS A 49 5.84 -18.03 -9.19
N THR A 50 6.35 -19.19 -8.80
CA THR A 50 7.47 -19.32 -7.84
C THR A 50 7.22 -18.57 -6.53
N MET A 51 6.07 -18.84 -5.89
CA MET A 51 5.66 -18.22 -4.62
C MET A 51 6.52 -18.72 -3.44
N LYS A 52 7.76 -18.23 -3.36
CA LYS A 52 8.79 -18.59 -2.37
C LYS A 52 8.80 -17.61 -1.18
N LEU A 53 9.73 -17.83 -0.26
CA LEU A 53 9.99 -16.92 0.86
C LEU A 53 10.41 -15.53 0.34
N ASN A 54 9.73 -14.50 0.85
CA ASN A 54 10.19 -13.11 0.79
C ASN A 54 10.71 -12.78 2.20
N ALA A 55 12.02 -12.85 2.43
CA ALA A 55 12.55 -12.78 3.79
C ALA A 55 12.50 -11.35 4.34
N ALA A 56 12.20 -11.19 5.63
CA ALA A 56 12.14 -9.87 6.27
C ALA A 56 13.47 -9.10 6.14
N ALA A 57 14.60 -9.81 6.23
CA ALA A 57 15.93 -9.23 6.06
C ALA A 57 16.17 -8.67 4.65
N GLU A 58 15.61 -9.30 3.61
CA GLU A 58 15.71 -8.83 2.22
C GLU A 58 14.84 -7.58 1.98
N MET A 59 13.70 -7.49 2.64
CA MET A 59 12.73 -6.40 2.46
C MET A 59 13.10 -5.13 3.23
N MET A 60 13.83 -5.24 4.35
CA MET A 60 14.11 -4.12 5.26
C MET A 60 14.84 -2.95 4.58
N CYS A 61 15.77 -3.25 3.66
CA CYS A 61 16.56 -2.24 2.97
C CYS A 61 15.71 -1.36 2.03
N LEU A 62 14.54 -1.83 1.59
CA LEU A 62 13.69 -1.08 0.64
C LEU A 62 13.08 0.19 1.25
N SER A 63 12.92 0.26 2.57
CA SER A 63 12.38 1.44 3.27
C SER A 63 13.45 2.35 3.86
N MET A 64 14.72 1.99 3.74
CA MET A 64 15.83 2.77 4.29
C MET A 64 16.05 4.04 3.45
N PRO A 65 16.09 5.24 4.06
CA PRO A 65 16.25 6.50 3.33
C PRO A 65 17.49 6.55 2.43
N GLU A 66 18.57 5.88 2.84
CA GLU A 66 19.83 5.79 2.09
C GLU A 66 19.67 5.09 0.74
N PHE A 67 18.68 4.19 0.62
CA PHE A 67 18.35 3.49 -0.63
C PHE A 67 17.13 4.10 -1.32
N ALA A 68 16.06 4.38 -0.58
CA ALA A 68 14.77 4.80 -1.15
C ALA A 68 14.64 6.32 -1.36
N GLY A 69 15.45 7.12 -0.67
CA GLY A 69 15.39 8.59 -0.69
C GLY A 69 16.24 9.26 -1.76
N LEU A 70 16.93 8.48 -2.60
CA LEU A 70 17.78 9.02 -3.66
C LEU A 70 16.95 9.44 -4.86
N HIS A 71 17.03 10.72 -5.23
CA HIS A 71 16.56 11.15 -6.54
C HIS A 71 17.48 10.54 -7.61
N PRO A 72 16.96 9.99 -8.71
CA PRO A 72 17.75 9.21 -9.67
C PRO A 72 18.84 10.02 -10.41
N PHE A 73 18.73 11.35 -10.46
CA PHE A 73 19.69 12.26 -11.11
C PHE A 73 19.89 13.55 -10.32
#